data_AF-A0A2N3E4X0-F1
#
_entry.id   AF-A0A2N3E4X0-F1
#
_cell.length_a   1.000
_cell.length_b   1.000
_cell.length_c   1.000
_cell.angle_alpha   90.00
_cell.angle_beta   90.00
_cell.angle_gamma   90.00
#
_symmetry.space_group_name_H-M   'P 1'
#
loop_
_entity.id
_entity.type
_entity.pdbx_description
1 polymer ?
#
loop_
_entity_poly.entity_id
_entity_poly.type
_entity_poly.pdbx_seq_one_letter_code
_entity_poly.pdbx_strand_id
1 'polypeptide(L)'
;MSAKAKVVNKGDWKVTMTPDDIYRNPMDIAWTFDYIFSEDKVEDLYKRAKQNQWDSDELLPWDTVVDPSRPLIANDSDIYHKMPFFKKLSKSQQETFTAHSTAQLLSQFLHGEQGALMTAACVTHSVP
;
A
#
# COMPACT_ATOMS: atom_id res chain seq x y z
N MET A 1 -4.88 -16.78 26.22
CA MET A 1 -3.42 -16.98 26.39
C MET A 1 -2.73 -15.90 25.57
N SER A 2 -1.92 -15.04 26.20
CA SER A 2 -1.31 -13.88 25.52
C SER A 2 -0.18 -14.34 24.59
N ALA A 3 -0.32 -14.07 23.29
CA ALA A 3 0.73 -14.30 22.30
C ALA A 3 1.89 -13.34 22.59
N LYS A 4 3.07 -13.89 22.87
CA LYS A 4 4.27 -13.07 23.14
C LYS A 4 4.69 -12.35 21.85
N ALA A 5 4.74 -11.02 21.90
CA ALA A 5 5.22 -10.19 20.79
C ALA A 5 6.62 -10.62 20.31
N LYS A 6 6.82 -10.65 19.00
CA LYS A 6 8.05 -11.11 18.36
C LYS A 6 9.10 -9.99 18.47
N VAL A 7 10.11 -10.19 19.30
CA VAL A 7 11.18 -9.20 19.51
C VAL A 7 12.27 -9.41 18.47
N VAL A 8 12.58 -8.37 17.68
CA VAL A 8 13.72 -8.39 16.75
C VAL A 8 14.89 -7.68 17.40
N ASN A 9 16.04 -8.36 17.49
CA ASN A 9 17.27 -7.81 18.04
C ASN A 9 18.32 -7.66 16.93
N LYS A 10 18.91 -6.47 16.79
CA LYS A 10 20.06 -6.21 15.92
C LYS A 10 21.11 -5.39 16.67
N GLY A 11 22.14 -6.07 17.18
CA GLY A 11 23.12 -5.45 18.08
C GLY A 11 22.48 -4.99 19.40
N ASP A 12 22.80 -3.79 19.85
CA ASP A 12 22.20 -3.20 21.06
C ASP A 12 20.77 -2.68 20.83
N TRP A 13 20.27 -2.75 19.59
CA TRP A 13 18.95 -2.28 19.22
C TRP A 13 17.90 -3.38 19.44
N LYS A 14 16.98 -3.16 20.39
CA LYS A 14 15.85 -4.04 20.69
C LYS A 14 14.54 -3.31 20.38
N VAL A 15 13.78 -3.85 19.43
CA VAL A 15 12.43 -3.36 19.15
C VAL A 15 11.44 -4.51 19.30
N THR A 16 10.51 -4.33 20.24
CA THR A 16 9.23 -5.02 20.20
C THR A 16 8.45 -4.43 19.04
N MET A 17 8.40 -5.15 17.91
CA MET A 17 7.32 -4.90 16.97
C MET A 17 6.06 -5.32 17.71
N THR A 18 5.20 -4.37 18.07
CA THR A 18 3.83 -4.71 18.42
C THR A 18 3.25 -5.42 17.20
N PRO A 19 2.83 -6.70 17.33
CA PRO A 19 2.09 -7.33 16.27
C PRO A 19 0.73 -6.64 16.27
N ASP A 20 0.50 -5.83 15.24
CA ASP A 20 -0.73 -5.11 14.97
C ASP A 20 -1.11 -4.08 16.05
N ASP A 21 -1.29 -2.82 15.65
CA ASP A 21 -1.82 -1.80 16.55
C ASP A 21 -3.32 -2.07 16.77
N ILE A 22 -3.65 -2.81 17.84
CA ILE A 22 -5.04 -3.11 18.20
C ILE A 22 -5.66 -1.89 18.90
N TYR A 23 -6.54 -1.19 18.19
CA TYR A 23 -7.33 -0.09 18.74
C TYR A 23 -8.61 -0.63 19.37
N ARG A 24 -8.80 -0.41 20.68
CA ARG A 24 -10.02 -0.84 21.39
C ARG A 24 -11.20 0.07 21.04
N ASN A 25 -12.15 -0.47 20.27
CA ASN A 25 -13.49 0.07 20.05
C ASN A 25 -14.51 -1.05 20.37
N PRO A 26 -15.84 -0.90 20.13
CA PRO A 26 -16.80 -2.01 20.30
C PRO A 26 -16.45 -3.30 19.52
N MET A 27 -15.52 -3.18 18.57
CA MET A 27 -14.81 -4.26 17.89
C MET A 27 -13.29 -4.11 18.11
N ASP A 28 -12.57 -5.24 18.07
CA ASP A 28 -11.11 -5.22 17.97
C ASP A 28 -10.73 -5.11 16.49
N ILE A 29 -9.95 -4.08 16.14
CA ILE A 29 -9.38 -3.92 14.79
C ILE A 29 -7.91 -4.30 14.84
N ALA A 30 -7.49 -5.22 13.97
CA ALA A 30 -6.08 -5.55 13.76
C ALA A 30 -5.64 -5.03 12.38
N TRP A 31 -4.50 -4.36 12.35
CA TRP A 31 -3.91 -3.82 11.12
C TRP A 31 -2.67 -4.62 10.74
N THR A 32 -2.72 -5.30 9.58
CA THR A 32 -1.54 -5.93 8.99
C THR A 32 -0.97 -5.07 7.87
N PHE A 33 0.35 -4.89 7.89
CA PHE A 33 1.10 -4.24 6.81
C PHE A 33 1.69 -5.24 5.83
N ASP A 34 1.44 -6.54 6.03
CA ASP A 34 1.91 -7.56 5.12
C ASP A 34 1.14 -7.48 3.80
N TYR A 35 1.87 -7.33 2.70
CA TYR A 35 1.29 -7.27 1.35
C TYR A 35 0.78 -8.62 0.84
N ILE A 36 1.18 -9.72 1.50
CA ILE A 36 0.79 -11.08 1.12
C ILE A 36 -0.34 -11.51 2.04
N PHE A 37 -1.49 -11.86 1.45
CA PHE A 37 -2.57 -12.50 2.19
C PHE A 37 -2.09 -13.85 2.72
N SER A 38 -2.08 -14.01 4.04
CA SER A 38 -1.63 -15.24 4.70
C SER A 38 -2.76 -16.22 4.99
N GLU A 39 -4.03 -15.80 4.80
CA GLU A 39 -5.21 -16.60 5.09
C GLU A 39 -6.05 -16.91 3.84
N ASP A 40 -5.96 -18.16 3.39
CA ASP A 40 -6.65 -18.69 2.20
C ASP A 40 -8.17 -18.45 2.18
N LYS A 41 -8.82 -18.41 3.35
CA LYS A 41 -10.29 -18.25 3.45
C LYS A 41 -10.75 -16.82 3.14
N VAL A 42 -9.98 -15.82 3.58
CA VAL A 42 -10.31 -14.40 3.32
C VAL A 42 -10.04 -14.09 1.85
N GLU A 43 -8.95 -14.63 1.31
CA GLU A 43 -8.63 -14.52 -0.11
C GLU A 43 -9.72 -15.15 -1.00
N ASP A 44 -10.21 -16.36 -0.68
CA ASP A 44 -11.32 -16.99 -1.40
C ASP A 44 -12.61 -16.16 -1.33
N LEU A 45 -12.94 -15.61 -0.15
CA LEU A 45 -14.11 -14.75 0.01
C LEU A 45 -14.00 -13.48 -0.84
N TYR A 46 -12.81 -12.85 -0.85
CA TYR A 46 -12.52 -11.68 -1.66
C TYR A 46 -12.61 -11.98 -3.16
N LYS A 47 -12.00 -13.09 -3.63
CA LYS A 47 -12.07 -13.54 -5.03
C LYS A 47 -13.52 -13.73 -5.49
N ARG A 48 -14.35 -14.40 -4.70
CA ARG A 48 -15.78 -14.60 -5.03
C ARG A 48 -16.56 -13.29 -5.07
N ALA A 49 -16.23 -12.33 -4.19
CA ALA A 49 -16.89 -11.03 -4.17
C ALA A 49 -16.57 -10.20 -5.43
N LYS A 50 -15.35 -10.31 -5.97
CA LYS A 50 -14.94 -9.56 -7.18
C LYS A 50 -15.22 -10.26 -8.52
N GLN A 51 -15.54 -11.56 -8.53
CA GLN A 51 -15.76 -12.35 -9.76
C GLN A 51 -16.83 -11.78 -10.74
N ASN A 52 -17.83 -11.06 -10.24
CA ASN A 52 -18.85 -10.40 -11.08
C ASN A 52 -18.66 -8.88 -11.15
N GLN A 53 -17.50 -8.40 -10.72
CA GLN A 53 -17.09 -7.01 -10.77
C GLN A 53 -15.91 -6.87 -11.74
N TRP A 54 -15.23 -5.73 -11.69
CA TRP A 54 -13.96 -5.59 -12.36
C TRP A 54 -12.91 -6.45 -11.63
N ASP A 55 -12.55 -7.59 -12.22
CA ASP A 55 -11.52 -8.50 -11.68
C ASP A 55 -10.16 -8.22 -12.33
N SER A 56 -9.23 -7.69 -11.55
CA SER A 56 -7.88 -7.39 -11.97
C SER A 56 -7.11 -8.63 -12.43
N ASP A 57 -7.39 -9.82 -11.90
CA ASP A 57 -6.60 -11.03 -12.17
C ASP A 57 -6.89 -11.58 -13.57
N GLU A 58 -8.09 -11.34 -14.08
CA GLU A 58 -8.52 -11.78 -15.42
C GLU A 58 -8.42 -10.66 -16.46
N LEU A 59 -8.72 -9.42 -16.07
CA LEU A 59 -8.84 -8.30 -17.00
C LEU A 59 -7.54 -7.57 -17.28
N LEU A 60 -6.53 -7.67 -16.39
CA LEU A 60 -5.25 -7.02 -16.58
C LEU A 60 -4.19 -7.98 -17.12
N PRO A 61 -3.48 -7.60 -18.20
CA PRO A 61 -2.29 -8.34 -18.64
C PRO A 61 -1.11 -8.00 -17.72
N TRP A 62 -1.01 -8.69 -16.58
CA TRP A 62 0.03 -8.47 -15.57
C TRP A 62 1.47 -8.66 -16.07
N ASP A 63 1.66 -9.44 -17.14
CA ASP A 63 2.95 -9.62 -17.80
C ASP A 63 3.39 -8.41 -18.65
N THR A 64 2.59 -7.34 -18.68
CA THR A 64 2.93 -6.12 -19.43
C THR A 64 4.18 -5.48 -18.87
N VAL A 65 5.21 -5.34 -19.70
CA VAL A 65 6.45 -4.65 -19.35
C VAL A 65 6.17 -3.16 -19.16
N VAL A 66 6.30 -2.68 -17.93
CA VAL A 66 6.21 -1.26 -17.60
C VAL A 66 7.56 -0.61 -17.85
N ASP A 67 7.62 0.30 -18.82
CA ASP A 67 8.81 1.10 -19.13
C ASP A 67 8.91 2.31 -18.17
N PRO A 68 9.91 2.37 -17.28
CA PRO A 68 10.06 3.47 -16.32
C PRO A 68 10.30 4.84 -16.99
N SER A 69 10.76 4.85 -18.24
CA SER A 69 10.98 6.09 -19.01
C SER A 69 9.68 6.70 -19.57
N ARG A 70 8.57 5.93 -19.53
CA ARG A 70 7.23 6.39 -19.92
C ARG A 70 6.43 6.70 -18.65
N PRO A 71 6.37 7.97 -18.24
CA PRO A 71 5.75 8.33 -16.96
C PRO A 71 4.24 8.03 -16.97
N LEU A 72 3.77 7.39 -15.91
CA LEU A 72 2.34 7.09 -15.69
C LEU A 72 1.54 8.35 -15.32
N ILE A 73 2.20 9.35 -14.72
CA ILE A 73 1.63 10.62 -14.29
C ILE A 73 2.27 11.74 -15.08
N ALA A 74 1.48 12.72 -15.51
CA ALA A 74 1.95 13.81 -16.35
C ALA A 74 3.04 14.64 -15.64
N ASN A 75 4.27 14.57 -16.15
CA ASN A 75 5.48 15.16 -15.54
C ASN A 75 5.39 16.68 -15.30
N ASP A 76 4.60 17.39 -16.11
CA ASP A 76 4.34 18.82 -16.06
C ASP A 76 3.49 19.25 -14.85
N SER A 77 2.73 18.32 -14.27
CA SER A 77 1.97 18.54 -13.04
C SER A 77 2.83 18.38 -11.77
N ASP A 78 3.93 17.63 -11.84
CA ASP A 78 4.78 17.33 -10.69
C ASP A 78 5.67 18.53 -10.30
N ILE A 79 5.67 18.86 -9.01
CA ILE A 79 6.47 19.95 -8.42
C ILE A 79 7.97 19.67 -8.61
N TYR A 80 8.41 18.41 -8.52
CA TYR A 80 9.83 18.08 -8.60
C TYR A 80 10.43 18.47 -9.96
N HIS A 81 9.68 18.27 -11.05
CA HIS A 81 10.09 18.62 -12.41
C HIS A 81 10.30 20.13 -12.62
N LYS A 82 9.66 20.97 -11.78
CA LYS A 82 9.81 22.44 -11.81
C LYS A 82 11.01 22.93 -11.02
N MET A 83 11.58 22.10 -10.14
CA MET A 83 12.65 22.50 -9.25
C MET A 83 14.03 22.54 -9.96
N PRO A 84 14.92 23.49 -9.61
CA PRO A 84 16.21 23.63 -10.26
C PRO A 84 17.14 22.41 -10.14
N PHE A 85 17.02 21.62 -9.07
CA PHE A 85 17.87 20.44 -8.88
C PHE A 85 17.53 19.34 -9.91
N PHE A 86 16.25 19.16 -10.24
CA PHE A 86 15.80 18.15 -11.18
C PHE A 86 16.33 18.42 -12.59
N LYS A 87 16.33 19.70 -13.01
CA LYS A 87 16.92 20.13 -14.28
C LYS A 87 18.42 19.91 -14.40
N LYS A 88 19.13 19.75 -13.27
CA LYS A 88 20.57 19.44 -13.24
C LYS A 88 20.85 17.94 -13.34
N LEU A 89 19.85 17.08 -13.18
CA LEU A 89 19.99 15.63 -13.32
C LEU A 89 20.14 15.25 -14.79
N SER A 90 20.88 14.17 -15.06
CA SER A 90 20.90 13.54 -16.39
C SER A 90 19.53 12.96 -16.73
N LYS A 91 19.27 12.71 -18.03
CA LYS A 91 17.99 12.15 -18.49
C LYS A 91 17.63 10.83 -17.78
N SER A 92 18.59 9.91 -17.65
CA SER A 92 18.38 8.62 -16.96
C SER A 92 18.08 8.80 -15.46
N GLN A 93 18.70 9.78 -14.81
CA GLN A 93 18.39 10.10 -13.41
C GLN A 93 17.00 10.72 -13.25
N GLN A 94 16.58 11.56 -14.21
CA GLN A 94 15.23 12.12 -14.23
C GLN A 94 14.19 11.00 -14.37
N GLU A 95 14.37 10.08 -15.32
CA GLU A 95 13.47 8.93 -15.53
C GLU A 95 13.36 8.06 -14.26
N THR A 96 14.50 7.72 -13.65
CA THR A 96 14.54 6.92 -12.41
C THR A 96 13.86 7.65 -11.25
N PHE A 97 14.10 8.96 -11.10
CA PHE A 97 13.48 9.77 -10.07
C PHE A 97 11.95 9.82 -10.25
N THR A 98 11.48 10.03 -11.47
CA THR A 98 10.04 10.07 -11.79
C THR A 98 9.36 8.75 -11.48
N ALA A 99 10.00 7.62 -11.80
CA ALA A 99 9.49 6.30 -11.46
C ALA A 99 9.36 6.11 -9.93
N HIS A 100 10.39 6.49 -9.15
CA HIS A 100 10.34 6.39 -7.69
C HIS A 100 9.35 7.36 -7.05
N SER A 101 9.24 8.59 -7.56
CA SER A 101 8.27 9.58 -7.09
C SER A 101 6.84 9.07 -7.30
N THR A 102 6.58 8.49 -8.47
CA THR A 102 5.29 7.85 -8.78
C THR A 102 5.01 6.67 -7.88
N ALA A 103 5.98 5.77 -7.68
CA ALA A 103 5.83 4.64 -6.78
C ALA A 103 5.52 5.08 -5.34
N GLN A 104 6.21 6.12 -4.85
CA GLN A 104 5.95 6.69 -3.53
C GLN A 104 4.53 7.24 -3.41
N LEU A 105 4.06 7.98 -4.42
CA LEU A 105 2.69 8.51 -4.44
C LEU A 105 1.66 7.38 -4.39
N LEU A 106 1.85 6.33 -5.20
CA LEU A 106 0.96 5.16 -5.22
C LEU A 106 0.96 4.43 -3.87
N SER A 107 2.11 4.31 -3.20
CA SER A 107 2.18 3.74 -1.85
C SER A 107 1.40 4.57 -0.83
N GLN A 108 1.51 5.91 -0.88
CA GLN A 108 0.72 6.78 0.00
C GLN A 108 -0.78 6.65 -0.25
N PHE A 109 -1.17 6.52 -1.52
CA PHE A 109 -2.55 6.31 -1.91
C PHE A 109 -3.08 4.98 -1.35
N LEU A 110 -2.36 3.88 -1.56
CA LEU A 110 -2.73 2.56 -1.04
C LEU A 110 -2.91 2.56 0.49
N HIS A 111 -1.95 3.14 1.23
CA HIS A 111 -2.06 3.25 2.68
C HIS A 111 -3.22 4.15 3.12
N GLY A 112 -3.50 5.22 2.38
CA GLY A 112 -4.66 6.09 2.61
C GLY A 112 -5.99 5.35 2.42
N GLU A 113 -6.10 4.55 1.36
CA GLU A 113 -7.30 3.75 1.07
C GLU A 113 -7.60 2.74 2.17
N GLN A 114 -6.57 2.08 2.71
CA GLN A 114 -6.73 1.14 3.83
C GLN A 114 -7.35 1.84 5.06
N GLY A 115 -6.94 3.08 5.35
CA GLY A 115 -7.50 3.88 6.46
C GLY A 115 -8.94 4.35 6.20
N ALA A 116 -9.24 4.71 4.94
CA ALA A 116 -10.59 5.08 4.52
C ALA A 116 -11.55 3.88 4.61
N LEU A 117 -11.12 2.70 4.17
CA LEU A 117 -11.89 1.45 4.25
C LEU A 117 -12.23 1.10 5.69
N MET A 118 -11.26 1.22 6.60
CA MET A 118 -11.50 1.01 8.03
C MET A 118 -12.56 1.97 8.58
N THR A 119 -12.48 3.25 8.23
CA THR A 119 -13.47 4.25 8.66
C THR A 119 -14.86 3.92 8.13
N ALA A 120 -14.97 3.53 6.86
CA ALA A 120 -16.24 3.11 6.25
C ALA A 120 -16.82 1.88 6.96
N ALA A 121 -16.01 0.87 7.26
CA ALA A 121 -16.43 -0.32 7.99
C ALA A 121 -16.95 0.01 9.40
N CYS A 122 -16.24 0.89 10.13
CA CYS A 122 -16.67 1.37 11.45
C CYS A 122 -18.02 2.10 11.37
N VAL A 123 -18.22 2.96 10.38
CA VAL A 123 -19.48 3.71 10.21
C VAL A 123 -20.63 2.75 9.88
N THR A 124 -20.46 1.83 8.93
CA THR A 124 -21.50 0.85 8.59
C THR A 124 -21.87 -0.05 9.77
N HIS A 125 -20.90 -0.41 10.61
CA HIS A 125 -21.16 -1.19 11.81
C HIS A 125 -21.85 -0.38 12.93
N SER A 126 -21.66 0.93 12.98
CA SER A 126 -22.21 1.80 14.03
C SER A 126 -23.69 2.16 13.81
N VAL A 127 -24.24 1.84 12.64
CA VAL A 127 -25.67 2.04 12.33
C VAL A 127 -26.42 0.73 12.68
N PRO A 128 -27.49 0.79 13.49
CA PRO A 128 -28.25 -0.39 13.93
C PRO A 128 -29.03 -1.10 12.83
#